data_AF-A0AAU9KBJ1-F1
#
_entry.id   AF-A0AAU9KBJ1-F1
#
_cell.length_a   1.000
_cell.length_b   1.000
_cell.length_c   1.000
_cell.angle_alpha   90.00
_cell.angle_beta   90.00
_cell.angle_gamma   90.00
#
_symmetry.space_group_name_H-M   'P 1'
#
loop_
_entity.id
_entity.type
_entity.pdbx_description
1 polymer ?
#
loop_
_entity_poly.entity_id
_entity_poly.type
_entity_poly.pdbx_seq_one_letter_code
_entity_poly.pdbx_strand_id
1 'polypeptide(L)'
;MPWYSRIAYSDQKEWTYNDVDVQQVECQKRYDNWQQCLRKKGARDQGCKKECLEDYYTCIDKLNAMRSHFEVNLSKKLNRIA
;
A
#
# COMPACT_ATOMS: atom_id res chain seq x y z
N MET A 1 -19.08 -0.49 -21.75
CA MET A 1 -17.69 -0.25 -21.32
C MET A 1 -17.75 0.37 -19.93
N PRO A 2 -17.26 -0.29 -18.87
CA PRO A 2 -17.41 0.23 -17.51
C PRO A 2 -16.42 1.36 -17.26
N TRP A 3 -16.95 2.42 -16.66
CA TRP A 3 -16.28 3.66 -16.31
C TRP A 3 -15.42 3.43 -15.06
N TYR A 4 -14.12 3.17 -15.24
CA TYR A 4 -13.17 3.43 -14.17
C TYR A 4 -12.71 4.88 -14.32
N SER A 5 -13.33 5.74 -13.53
CA SER A 5 -12.94 7.13 -13.33
C SER A 5 -11.43 7.17 -13.09
N ARG A 6 -10.70 7.76 -14.05
CA ARG A 6 -9.31 8.20 -13.85
C ARG A 6 -9.35 9.19 -12.70
N ILE A 7 -9.00 8.73 -11.50
CA ILE A 7 -8.57 9.64 -10.44
C ILE A 7 -7.31 10.32 -10.99
N ALA A 8 -7.48 11.54 -11.48
CA ALA A 8 -6.38 12.41 -11.83
C ALA A 8 -5.66 12.75 -10.52
N TYR A 9 -4.57 12.06 -10.22
CA TYR A 9 -3.58 12.52 -9.25
C TYR A 9 -2.90 13.76 -9.86
N SER A 10 -3.58 14.91 -9.78
CA SER A 10 -3.15 16.18 -10.42
C SER A 10 -2.06 16.93 -9.65
N ASP A 11 -1.34 16.26 -8.78
CA ASP A 11 -0.10 16.75 -8.17
C ASP A 11 0.86 15.56 -8.14
N GLN A 12 1.73 15.44 -9.14
CA GLN A 12 2.78 14.41 -9.18
C GLN A 12 3.81 14.71 -8.08
N LYS A 13 3.46 14.41 -6.84
CA LYS A 13 4.44 14.26 -5.77
C LYS A 13 5.21 12.99 -6.09
N GLU A 14 6.43 13.14 -6.60
CA GLU A 14 7.35 12.03 -6.79
C GLU A 14 7.50 11.34 -5.44
N TRP A 15 7.19 10.05 -5.36
CA TRP A 15 7.38 9.31 -4.12
C TRP A 15 8.87 9.29 -3.80
N THR A 16 9.21 9.51 -2.54
CA THR A 16 10.59 9.38 -2.02
C THR A 16 10.75 8.08 -1.24
N TYR A 17 11.99 7.63 -1.02
CA TYR A 17 12.25 6.47 -0.15
C TYR A 17 11.69 6.69 1.27
N ASN A 18 11.70 7.93 1.76
CA ASN A 18 11.08 8.29 3.04
C ASN A 18 9.56 8.06 3.03
N ASP A 19 8.88 8.36 1.92
CA ASP A 19 7.44 8.08 1.79
C ASP A 19 7.16 6.56 1.83
N VAL A 20 8.05 5.74 1.26
CA VAL A 20 7.95 4.27 1.32
C VAL A 20 8.10 3.78 2.77
N ASP A 21 9.07 4.30 3.51
CA ASP A 21 9.29 3.93 4.91
C ASP A 21 8.11 4.34 5.79
N VAL A 22 7.58 5.56 5.60
CA VAL A 22 6.37 6.02 6.30
C VAL A 22 5.18 5.12 5.98
N GLN A 23 4.98 4.78 4.71
CA GLN A 23 3.90 3.88 4.29
C GLN A 23 4.07 2.48 4.88
N GLN A 24 5.30 1.97 4.98
CA GLN A 24 5.60 0.67 5.57
C GLN A 24 5.25 0.64 7.07
N VAL A 25 5.62 1.69 7.82
CA VAL A 25 5.24 1.83 9.24
C VAL A 25 3.73 1.92 9.40
N GLU A 26 3.03 2.61 8.50
CA GLU A 26 1.57 2.68 8.52
C GLU A 26 0.92 1.31 8.30
N CYS A 27 1.41 0.54 7.31
CA CYS A 27 0.89 -0.81 7.05
C CYS A 27 1.15 -1.75 8.23
N GLN A 28 2.29 -1.61 8.91
CA GLN A 28 2.58 -2.38 10.11
C GLN A 28 1.56 -2.08 11.23
N LYS A 29 1.23 -0.81 11.47
CA LYS A 29 0.20 -0.45 12.46
C LYS A 29 -1.17 -1.04 12.12
N ARG A 30 -1.54 -1.05 10.84
CA ARG A 30 -2.81 -1.65 10.37
C ARG A 30 -2.81 -3.17 10.56
N TYR A 31 -1.68 -3.83 10.31
CA TYR A 31 -1.50 -5.25 10.62
C TYR A 31 -1.66 -5.54 12.12
N ASP A 32 -1.01 -4.74 12.97
CA ASP A 32 -1.08 -4.90 14.43
C ASP A 32 -2.52 -4.70 14.93
N ASN A 33 -3.26 -3.73 14.37
CA ASN A 33 -4.68 -3.52 14.66
C ASN A 33 -5.53 -4.74 14.25
N TRP A 34 -5.30 -5.29 13.06
CA TRP A 34 -5.97 -6.52 12.63
C TRP A 34 -5.67 -7.70 13.56
N GLN A 35 -4.40 -7.89 13.95
CA GLN A 35 -3.99 -8.91 14.91
C GLN A 35 -4.66 -8.74 16.28
N GLN A 36 -4.75 -7.51 16.79
CA GLN A 36 -5.48 -7.23 18.03
C GLN A 36 -6.98 -7.53 17.89
N CYS A 37 -7.58 -7.20 16.76
CA CYS A 37 -8.98 -7.50 16.47
C CYS A 37 -9.24 -9.01 16.49
N LEU A 38 -8.37 -9.78 15.81
CA LEU A 38 -8.41 -11.25 15.82
C LEU A 38 -8.27 -11.82 17.23
N ARG A 39 -7.36 -11.29 18.06
CA ARG A 39 -7.15 -11.75 19.44
C ARG A 39 -8.37 -11.47 20.33
N LYS A 40 -9.04 -10.33 20.15
CA LYS A 40 -10.17 -9.92 21.00
C LYS A 40 -11.49 -10.59 20.61
N LYS A 41 -11.78 -10.72 19.32
CA LYS A 41 -13.09 -11.17 18.82
C LYS A 41 -13.07 -12.54 18.14
N GLY A 42 -11.87 -13.07 17.86
CA GLY A 42 -11.68 -14.33 17.15
C GLY A 42 -11.74 -14.17 15.62
N ALA A 43 -11.19 -15.17 14.92
CA ALA A 43 -11.04 -15.16 13.45
C ALA A 43 -12.35 -15.20 12.65
N ARG A 44 -13.50 -15.41 13.31
CA ARG A 44 -14.83 -15.44 12.69
C ARG A 44 -15.58 -14.11 12.76
N ASP A 45 -15.04 -13.12 13.48
CA ASP A 45 -15.65 -11.79 13.52
C ASP A 45 -15.56 -11.14 12.14
N GLN A 46 -16.71 -10.98 11.48
CA GLN A 46 -16.77 -10.40 10.15
C GLN A 46 -16.34 -8.93 10.13
N GLY A 47 -16.49 -8.19 11.24
CA GLY A 47 -16.00 -6.82 11.36
C GLY A 47 -14.48 -6.73 11.27
N CYS A 48 -13.76 -7.55 12.05
CA CYS A 48 -12.31 -7.64 11.98
C CYS A 48 -11.79 -8.07 10.60
N LYS A 49 -12.49 -8.99 9.94
CA LYS A 49 -12.11 -9.49 8.62
C LYS A 49 -12.40 -8.51 7.49
N LYS A 50 -13.48 -7.74 7.59
CA LYS A 50 -13.90 -6.85 6.49
C LYS A 50 -13.23 -5.48 6.59
N GLU A 51 -13.17 -4.88 7.78
CA GLU A 51 -12.58 -3.54 7.90
C GLU A 51 -11.05 -3.61 8.08
N CYS A 52 -10.56 -4.28 9.12
CA CYS A 52 -9.13 -4.20 9.45
C CYS A 52 -8.21 -4.92 8.45
N LEU A 53 -8.68 -6.03 7.85
CA LEU A 53 -7.90 -6.78 6.89
C LEU A 53 -7.91 -6.13 5.50
N GLU A 54 -9.05 -5.61 5.03
CA GLU A 54 -9.12 -4.86 3.76
C GLU A 54 -8.29 -3.57 3.86
N ASP A 55 -8.31 -2.89 5.01
CA ASP A 55 -7.46 -1.72 5.28
C ASP A 55 -5.97 -2.06 5.23
N TYR A 56 -5.58 -3.21 5.76
CA TYR A 56 -4.20 -3.68 5.68
C TYR A 56 -3.80 -3.98 4.23
N TYR A 57 -4.63 -4.73 3.48
CA TYR A 57 -4.33 -5.05 2.08
C TYR A 57 -4.23 -3.81 1.20
N THR A 58 -5.16 -2.86 1.36
CA THR A 58 -5.12 -1.58 0.62
C THR A 58 -3.82 -0.82 0.89
N CYS A 59 -3.33 -0.86 2.12
CA CYS A 59 -2.05 -0.25 2.48
C CYS A 59 -0.87 -0.95 1.79
N ILE A 60 -0.87 -2.29 1.78
CA ILE A 60 0.16 -3.09 1.12
C ILE A 60 0.17 -2.87 -0.40
N ASP A 61 -1.00 -2.76 -1.03
CA ASP A 61 -1.09 -2.47 -2.47
C ASP A 61 -0.47 -1.11 -2.81
N LYS A 62 -0.73 -0.10 -1.97
CA LYS A 62 -0.09 1.21 -2.12
C LYS A 62 1.42 1.13 -1.93
N LEU A 63 1.91 0.41 -0.91
CA LEU A 63 3.34 0.21 -0.68
C LEU A 63 4.02 -0.49 -1.87
N ASN A 64 3.37 -1.52 -2.43
CA ASN A 64 3.87 -2.25 -3.60
C ASN A 64 3.91 -1.36 -4.85
N ALA A 65 2.88 -0.54 -5.07
CA ALA A 65 2.88 0.44 -6.15
C ALA A 65 4.03 1.44 -6.01
N MET A 66 4.31 1.90 -4.79
CA MET A 66 5.45 2.78 -4.52
C MET A 66 6.78 2.09 -4.82
N ARG A 67 6.99 0.86 -4.33
CA ARG A 67 8.22 0.09 -4.60
C ARG A 67 8.43 -0.17 -6.09
N SER A 68 7.38 -0.59 -6.80
CA SER A 68 7.42 -0.83 -8.24
C SER A 68 7.80 0.44 -9.02
N HIS A 69 7.33 1.61 -8.59
CA HIS A 69 7.73 2.90 -9.19
C HIS A 69 9.25 3.12 -9.10
N PHE A 70 9.87 2.83 -7.95
CA PHE A 70 11.33 2.95 -7.80
C PHE A 70 12.10 1.92 -8.63
N GLU A 71 11.66 0.67 -8.66
CA GLU A 71 12.32 -0.40 -9.43
C GLU A 71 12.33 -0.10 -10.94
N VAL A 72 11.22 0.40 -11.47
CA VAL A 72 11.12 0.82 -12.88
C VAL A 72 12.03 2.02 -13.16
N ASN A 73 12.10 2.99 -12.24
CA ASN A 73 12.98 4.14 -12.38
C ASN A 73 14.46 3.75 -12.31
N LEU A 74 14.84 2.80 -11.44
CA LEU A 74 16.19 2.26 -11.36
C LEU A 74 16.57 1.53 -12.66
N SER A 75 15.69 0.67 -13.16
CA SER A 75 15.91 -0.09 -14.40
C SER A 75 16.08 0.81 -15.62
N LYS A 76 15.27 1.89 -15.73
CA LYS A 76 15.41 2.89 -16.80
C LYS A 76 16.72 3.66 -16.74
N LYS A 77 17.24 3.95 -15.53
CA LYS A 77 18.54 4.62 -15.37
C LYS A 77 19.69 3.69 -15.77
N LEU A 78 19.64 2.42 -15.38
CA LEU A 78 20.66 1.43 -15.76
C LEU A 78 20.72 1.20 -17.27
N ASN A 79 19.55 1.07 -17.93
CA ASN A 79 19.48 0.87 -19.39
C ASN A 79 19.86 2.11 -20.23
N ARG A 80 20.06 3.28 -19.61
CA ARG A 80 20.56 4.49 -20.29
C ARG A 80 22.08 4.64 -20.21
N ILE A 81 22.74 3.80 -19.40
CA ILE A 81 24.20 3.83 -19.15
C ILE A 81 24.90 2.67 -19.89
N ALA A 82 24.15 1.68 -20.37
CA ALA A 82 24.61 0.62 -21.27
C ALA A 82 24.47 1.05 -22.74
#